data_AF-A0A517QJI5-F1
#
_entry.id   AF-A0A517QJI5-F1
#
_cell.length_a   1.000
_cell.length_b   1.000
_cell.length_c   1.000
_cell.angle_alpha   90.00
_cell.angle_beta   90.00
_cell.angle_gamma   90.00
#
_symmetry.space_group_name_H-M   'P 1'
#
loop_
_entity.id
_entity.type
_entity.pdbx_description
1 polymer ?
#
loop_
_entity_poly.entity_id
_entity_poly.type
_entity_poly.pdbx_seq_one_letter_code
_entity_poly.pdbx_strand_id
1 'polypeptide(L)'
;MTDLNDEQRQEILDAIKSGKKIQAIKSYREYTGQGLKESKEFIDRLTAQLLEEDPDAIQTSKVGCGTAMVAFSILVMLTYVGMVS
;
A
#
# COMPACT_ATOMS: atom_id res chain seq x y z
N MET A 1 -15.91 -7.38 -19.66
CA MET A 1 -16.33 -6.03 -19.25
C MET A 1 -15.78 -5.84 -17.86
N THR A 2 -14.49 -5.50 -17.76
CA THR A 2 -13.83 -5.17 -16.49
C THR A 2 -13.53 -3.69 -16.55
N ASP A 3 -14.60 -2.91 -16.64
CA ASP A 3 -14.54 -1.47 -16.79
C ASP A 3 -14.68 -0.90 -15.38
N LEU A 4 -13.59 -1.00 -14.60
CA LEU A 4 -13.46 -0.19 -13.39
C LEU A 4 -13.48 1.26 -13.84
N ASN A 5 -14.59 1.95 -13.58
CA ASN A 5 -14.70 3.37 -13.81
C ASN A 5 -13.71 4.13 -12.92
N ASP A 6 -13.30 5.33 -13.33
CA ASP A 6 -12.40 6.18 -12.56
C ASP A 6 -12.85 6.37 -11.10
N GLU A 7 -14.15 6.49 -10.89
CA GLU A 7 -14.76 6.66 -9.56
C GLU A 7 -14.55 5.43 -8.65
N GLN A 8 -14.73 4.23 -9.18
CA GLN A 8 -14.50 2.98 -8.45
C GLN A 8 -13.03 2.80 -8.06
N ARG A 9 -12.11 3.23 -8.94
CA ARG A 9 -10.68 3.25 -8.64
C ARG A 9 -10.36 4.25 -7.53
N GLN A 10 -10.97 5.44 -7.57
CA GLN A 10 -10.81 6.46 -6.55
C GLN A 10 -11.35 5.99 -5.19
N GLU A 11 -12.52 5.35 -5.12
CA GLU A 11 -13.06 4.80 -3.88
C GLU A 11 -12.13 3.76 -3.24
N ILE A 12 -11.53 2.89 -4.06
CA ILE A 12 -10.56 1.89 -3.57
C ILE A 12 -9.32 2.58 -3.01
N LEU A 13 -8.79 3.58 -3.72
CA LEU A 13 -7.63 4.35 -3.28
C LEU A 13 -7.90 5.14 -2.00
N ASP A 14 -9.06 5.79 -1.89
CA ASP A 14 -9.47 6.52 -0.70
C ASP A 14 -9.64 5.60 0.51
N ALA A 15 -10.24 4.42 0.31
CA ALA A 15 -10.35 3.40 1.34
C ALA A 15 -8.98 2.90 1.80
N ILE A 16 -8.00 2.76 0.89
CA ILE A 16 -6.61 2.42 1.25
C ILE A 16 -5.98 3.53 2.08
N LYS A 17 -6.08 4.79 1.63
CA LYS A 17 -5.54 5.96 2.33
C LYS A 17 -6.17 6.16 3.72
N SER A 18 -7.45 5.87 3.86
CA SER A 18 -8.19 5.91 5.12
C SER A 18 -7.89 4.73 6.06
N GLY A 19 -7.00 3.79 5.68
CA GLY A 19 -6.71 2.58 6.45
C GLY A 19 -7.83 1.53 6.42
N LYS A 20 -8.87 1.71 5.60
CA LYS A 20 -10.04 0.83 5.43
C LYS A 20 -9.76 -0.28 4.41
N LYS A 21 -8.68 -1.01 4.60
CA LYS A 21 -8.20 -2.06 3.68
C LYS A 21 -9.26 -3.13 3.36
N ILE A 22 -10.05 -3.54 4.35
CA ILE A 22 -11.12 -4.54 4.16
C ILE A 22 -12.20 -4.04 3.19
N GLN A 23 -12.53 -2.74 3.26
CA GLN A 23 -13.49 -2.12 2.36
C GLN A 23 -12.94 -2.06 0.93
N ALA A 24 -11.67 -1.67 0.77
CA ALA A 24 -10.98 -1.67 -0.52
C ALA A 24 -10.95 -3.06 -1.18
N ILE A 25 -10.66 -4.11 -0.40
CA ILE A 25 -10.67 -5.52 -0.88
C ILE A 25 -12.07 -5.93 -1.32
N LYS A 26 -13.10 -5.55 -0.55
CA LYS A 26 -14.49 -5.87 -0.86
C LYS A 26 -14.93 -5.19 -2.16
N SER A 27 -14.71 -3.88 -2.29
CA SER A 27 -15.05 -3.12 -3.49
C SER A 27 -14.30 -3.64 -4.72
N TYR A 28 -12.98 -3.86 -4.62
CA TYR A 28 -12.19 -4.41 -5.72
C TYR A 28 -12.72 -5.78 -6.17
N ARG A 29 -13.09 -6.65 -5.23
CA ARG A 29 -13.70 -7.94 -5.52
C ARG A 29 -15.06 -7.79 -6.20
N GLU A 30 -15.92 -6.90 -5.72
CA GLU A 30 -17.25 -6.69 -6.30
C GLU A 30 -17.18 -6.12 -7.72
N TYR A 31 -16.18 -5.29 -8.03
CA TYR A 31 -16.00 -4.72 -9.35
C TYR A 31 -15.26 -5.63 -10.33
N THR A 32 -14.27 -6.41 -9.86
CA THR A 32 -13.43 -7.27 -10.72
C THR A 32 -13.88 -8.73 -10.75
N GLY A 33 -14.71 -9.16 -9.79
CA GLY A 33 -15.07 -10.56 -9.60
C GLY A 33 -13.93 -11.46 -9.15
N GLN A 34 -12.77 -10.91 -8.75
CA GLN A 34 -11.60 -11.71 -8.41
C GLN A 34 -11.75 -12.50 -7.10
N GLY A 35 -10.87 -13.49 -6.91
CA GLY A 35 -10.80 -14.22 -5.65
C GLY A 35 -10.48 -13.29 -4.47
N LEU A 36 -10.95 -13.66 -3.27
CA LEU A 36 -10.65 -12.93 -2.03
C LEU A 36 -9.13 -12.84 -1.78
N LYS A 37 -8.40 -13.90 -2.14
CA LYS A 37 -6.94 -13.96 -2.02
C LYS A 37 -6.26 -12.93 -2.92
N GLU A 38 -6.58 -12.95 -4.22
CA GLU A 38 -6.02 -12.02 -5.22
C GLU A 38 -6.31 -10.57 -4.86
N SER A 39 -7.57 -10.29 -4.48
CA SER A 39 -8.01 -8.96 -4.07
C SER A 39 -7.25 -8.47 -2.84
N LYS A 40 -7.04 -9.35 -1.84
CA LYS A 40 -6.26 -9.02 -0.65
C LYS A 40 -4.82 -8.70 -0.99
N GLU A 41 -4.16 -9.54 -1.79
CA GLU A 41 -2.76 -9.36 -2.15
C GLU A 41 -2.52 -8.09 -2.98
N PHE A 42 -3.42 -7.78 -3.91
CA PHE A 42 -3.34 -6.56 -4.71
C PHE A 42 -3.46 -5.29 -3.84
N ILE A 43 -4.48 -5.25 -2.98
CA ILE A 43 -4.70 -4.10 -2.08
C ILE A 43 -3.61 -3.98 -1.03
N ASP A 44 -3.10 -5.10 -0.50
CA ASP A 44 -1.96 -5.14 0.43
C ASP A 44 -0.72 -4.50 -0.17
N ARG A 45 -0.34 -4.89 -1.40
CA ARG A 45 0.79 -4.30 -2.12
C ARG A 45 0.58 -2.82 -2.46
N LEU A 46 -0.64 -2.41 -2.84
CA LEU A 46 -0.93 -0.99 -3.04
C LEU A 46 -0.79 -0.22 -1.72
N THR A 47 -1.36 -0.74 -0.63
CA THR A 47 -1.29 -0.10 0.69
C THR A 47 0.16 0.08 1.14
N ALA A 48 1.00 -0.94 0.93
CA ALA A 48 2.42 -0.87 1.27
C ALA A 48 3.16 0.20 0.45
N GLN A 49 2.86 0.34 -0.84
CA GLN A 49 3.46 1.38 -1.69
C GLN A 49 2.96 2.79 -1.36
N LEU A 50 1.66 2.96 -1.10
CA LEU A 50 1.09 4.26 -0.71
C LEU A 50 1.64 4.75 0.64
N LEU A 51 2.05 3.84 1.52
CA LEU A 51 2.69 4.18 2.79
C LEU A 51 4.12 4.71 2.60
N GLU A 52 4.77 4.43 1.48
CA GLU A 52 6.17 4.79 1.22
C GLU A 52 6.33 6.17 0.53
N GLU A 53 5.31 6.64 -0.20
CA GLU A 53 5.37 7.89 -0.98
C GLU A 53 5.06 9.16 -0.17
N ASP A 54 4.46 9.07 1.02
CA ASP A 54 3.98 10.25 1.76
C ASP A 54 4.26 10.16 3.28
N PRO A 55 5.45 10.59 3.75
CA PRO A 55 5.74 10.68 5.18
C PRO A 55 5.09 11.88 5.89
N ASP A 56 4.36 12.78 5.20
CA ASP A 56 3.90 14.06 5.79
C ASP A 56 2.37 14.16 6.02
N ALA A 57 1.56 13.26 5.47
CA ALA A 57 0.09 13.29 5.63
C ALA A 57 -0.46 12.50 6.85
N ILE A 58 0.34 12.22 7.89
CA ILE A 58 -0.16 11.68 9.17
C ILE A 58 -0.18 12.80 10.23
N GLN A 59 -1.15 13.71 10.11
CA GLN A 59 -1.75 14.37 11.27
C GLN A 59 -3.24 13.99 11.25
N THR A 60 -3.67 12.99 12.01
CA THR A 60 -3.84 13.18 13.44
C THR A 60 -4.02 11.83 14.14
N SER A 61 -3.20 11.63 15.17
CA SER A 61 -3.45 10.72 16.29
C SER A 61 -3.45 9.20 16.01
N LYS A 62 -2.41 8.52 16.52
CA LYS A 62 -2.40 7.12 17.01
C LYS A 62 -2.04 6.02 15.98
N VAL A 63 -0.74 5.75 15.79
CA VAL A 63 0.09 4.68 16.40
C VAL A 63 1.45 4.72 15.69
N GLY A 64 2.49 5.14 16.41
CA GLY A 64 3.87 5.07 15.91
C GLY A 64 4.36 3.63 15.86
N CYS A 65 4.93 3.22 14.72
CA CYS A 65 5.86 2.10 14.63
C CYS A 65 6.85 2.37 13.50
N GLY A 66 7.67 3.42 13.70
CA GLY A 66 8.77 3.82 12.81
C GLY A 66 10.01 2.93 12.96
N THR A 67 9.86 1.60 13.07
CA THR A 67 10.99 0.67 13.20
C THR A 67 11.35 -0.06 11.91
N ALA A 68 10.57 0.09 10.84
CA ALA A 68 10.86 -0.60 9.57
C ALA A 68 11.83 0.19 8.66
N MET A 69 11.92 1.52 8.80
CA MET A 69 12.66 2.38 7.86
C MET A 69 14.19 2.21 7.94
N VAL A 70 14.73 1.78 9.08
CA VAL A 70 16.19 1.67 9.26
C VAL A 70 16.76 0.39 8.64
N ALA A 71 15.94 -0.65 8.43
CA ALA A 71 16.45 -1.96 8.00
C ALA A 71 16.77 -2.04 6.50
N PHE A 72 15.97 -1.37 5.64
CA PHE A 72 16.16 -1.46 4.19
C PHE A 72 17.29 -0.54 3.69
N SER A 73 17.42 0.66 4.26
CA SER A 73 18.45 1.62 3.87
C SER A 73 19.86 1.14 4.22
N ILE A 74 20.05 0.49 5.38
CA ILE A 74 21.35 -0.07 5.79
C ILE A 74 21.76 -1.24 4.90
N LEU A 75 20.83 -2.12 4.54
CA LEU A 75 21.12 -3.29 3.68
C LEU A 75 21.56 -2.85 2.28
N VAL A 76 20.88 -1.86 1.69
CA VAL A 76 21.20 -1.34 0.35
C VAL A 76 22.54 -0.59 0.37
N MET A 77 22.82 0.20 1.42
CA MET A 77 24.07 0.97 1.53
C MET A 77 25.30 0.06 1.74
N LEU A 78 25.19 -0.99 2.56
CA LEU A 78 26.29 -1.96 2.78
C LEU A 78 26.61 -2.78 1.53
N THR A 79 25.60 -3.18 0.77
CA THR A 79 25.80 -3.96 -0.46
C THR A 79 26.45 -3.11 -1.56
N TYR A 80 26.09 -1.82 -1.65
CA TYR A 80 26.63 -0.89 -2.64
C TYR A 80 28.11 -0.56 -2.37
N VAL A 81 28.50 -0.37 -1.11
CA VAL A 81 29.90 -0.11 -0.72
C VAL A 81 30.81 -1.31 -0.97
N GLY A 82 30.30 -2.55 -0.82
CA GLY A 82 31.09 -3.76 -1.07
C GLY A 82 31.36 -4.05 -2.55
N MET A 83 30.55 -3.51 -3.46
CA MET A 83 30.71 -3.71 -4.91
C MET A 83 31.60 -2.63 -5.57
N VAL A 84 31.87 -1.52 -4.86
CA VAL A 84 32.65 -0.37 -5.36
C VAL A 84 34.07 -0.27 -4.78
N SER A 85 34.50 -1.26 -4.00
CA SER A 85 35.82 -1.33 -3.36
C SER A 85 36.59 -2.57 -3.80
#